data_AF-A0A7J6SS26-F1
#
_entry.id   AF-A0A7J6SS26-F1
#
_cell.length_a   1.000
_cell.length_b   1.000
_cell.length_c   1.000
_cell.angle_alpha   90.00
_cell.angle_beta   90.00
_cell.angle_gamma   90.00
#
_symmetry.space_group_name_H-M   'P 1'
#
loop_
_entity.id
_entity.type
_entity.pdbx_description
1 polymer ?
#
loop_
_entity_poly.entity_id
_entity_poly.type
_entity_poly.pdbx_seq_one_letter_code
_entity_poly.pdbx_strand_id
1 'polypeptide(L)'
;MVRVLRLLLWPLTSGSFSNYNAHLECPGGIDDCLTEEFFRDLAQFQATYMREDLNLSQYFLTSIYRLCVEPYLDRLDASGEAPKCPAPLADTMLNALLALETRFEGPSEARELYQRAVSLVTAASEAGDSSVEYLLADWQLDTPYTYPALLGLAQPSPVSFSSLKVYVYEPPEEIFTGLQQSSLLCGMGQWGVEVLVHKWLLSNANRTKDPSDADLFYVPVYGTCLQTRNGMGLQSMTAEVYEPLFKWLLNSPWWQRRDGADHIFLFADGQGAYQFTFYDILRPNTILLLVEGRCPTWNEPIGDHLDVKQCYSPWKDIIIPGHTDRGRAMYMRQHARPLEERDILLTFHGRHGGVHEGYKRCEVRNALVSELSQYPDVSVGGFIGNYLEIKGRSRFCIAPAGTSPWTNHLYESFFAGCVPVILSDDFILPFTAFLDWSQLSIRWPEERLAELYPFLKSIPDETVATLMHNVNAAACWFDWWSDADDCSPYIAIANELEDRASRVKNLGVLPNSPAEKFWNTPEEIVRRAGKRRSRFHVYSEQPFRMLTDDVSHESIWR
;
A
#
# COMPACT_ATOMS: atom_id res chain seq x y z
N MET A 1 7.20 33.79 -14.82
CA MET A 1 6.40 34.39 -13.71
C MET A 1 4.88 34.42 -13.94
N VAL A 2 4.28 35.18 -14.88
CA VAL A 2 2.79 35.26 -15.02
C VAL A 2 2.14 33.93 -15.46
N ARG A 3 2.89 33.01 -16.08
CA ARG A 3 2.41 31.64 -16.42
C ARG A 3 2.49 30.64 -15.25
N VAL A 4 3.26 30.93 -14.21
CA VAL A 4 3.39 30.10 -12.99
C VAL A 4 2.33 30.51 -11.96
N LEU A 5 1.93 31.78 -11.95
CA LEU A 5 0.99 32.37 -11.00
C LEU A 5 -0.47 31.91 -11.11
N ARG A 6 -0.89 31.19 -12.17
CA ARG A 6 -2.27 30.66 -12.29
C ARG A 6 -2.45 29.26 -11.71
N LEU A 7 -1.39 28.56 -11.33
CA LEU A 7 -1.43 27.24 -10.68
C LEU A 7 -1.26 27.33 -9.15
N LEU A 8 -0.94 28.53 -8.62
CA LEU A 8 -0.62 28.76 -7.20
C LEU A 8 -1.83 29.04 -6.28
N LEU A 9 -3.08 28.91 -6.74
CA LEU A 9 -4.27 29.23 -5.93
C LEU A 9 -4.90 28.06 -5.18
N TRP A 10 -4.17 26.97 -4.96
CA TRP A 10 -4.46 25.98 -3.91
C TRP A 10 -3.21 25.11 -3.69
N PRO A 11 -2.49 25.11 -2.54
CA PRO A 11 -2.86 25.56 -1.19
C PRO A 11 -1.79 26.37 -0.41
N LEU A 12 -2.24 27.37 0.36
CA LEU A 12 -1.42 28.21 1.27
C LEU A 12 -1.55 27.79 2.75
N THR A 13 -1.57 26.50 3.11
CA THR A 13 -1.78 26.09 4.52
C THR A 13 -0.95 24.91 5.06
N SER A 14 0.05 24.40 4.34
CA SER A 14 1.00 23.40 4.90
C SER A 14 2.24 24.09 5.49
N GLY A 15 2.12 24.58 6.72
CA GLY A 15 3.27 25.09 7.47
C GLY A 15 4.18 23.97 7.94
N SER A 16 5.24 23.67 7.16
CA SER A 16 6.54 23.12 7.59
C SER A 16 7.35 22.65 6.35
N PHE A 17 7.89 23.58 5.57
CA PHE A 17 8.81 23.29 4.45
C PHE A 17 9.97 24.30 4.37
N SER A 18 10.29 24.99 5.46
CA SER A 18 11.23 26.12 5.45
C SER A 18 12.69 25.76 5.18
N ASN A 19 13.06 24.47 5.11
CA ASN A 19 14.45 24.05 4.95
C ASN A 19 14.82 23.58 3.52
N TYR A 20 13.86 23.26 2.64
CA TYR A 20 14.17 22.74 1.30
C TYR A 20 14.73 23.80 0.35
N ASN A 21 14.24 25.04 0.45
CA ASN A 21 14.52 26.09 -0.53
C ASN A 21 15.99 26.57 -0.54
N ALA A 22 16.76 26.31 0.52
CA ALA A 22 18.12 26.82 0.65
C ALA A 22 19.18 25.94 -0.05
N HIS A 23 18.85 24.71 -0.45
CA HIS A 23 19.85 23.72 -0.90
C HIS A 23 19.95 23.55 -2.42
N LEU A 24 19.04 24.16 -3.20
CA LEU A 24 18.94 24.02 -4.65
C LEU A 24 19.54 25.21 -5.44
N GLU A 25 20.44 25.97 -4.84
CA GLU A 25 21.10 27.12 -5.48
C GLU A 25 22.21 26.70 -6.45
N CYS A 26 22.41 27.48 -7.52
CA CYS A 26 23.43 27.23 -8.54
C CYS A 26 24.30 28.48 -8.78
N PRO A 27 25.38 28.68 -7.99
CA PRO A 27 26.22 29.86 -8.08
C PRO A 27 26.87 30.01 -9.46
N GLY A 28 26.55 31.11 -10.18
CA GLY A 28 27.16 31.44 -11.47
C GLY A 28 26.40 30.97 -12.71
N GLY A 29 25.27 30.26 -12.55
CA GLY A 29 24.38 29.83 -13.63
C GLY A 29 25.02 28.84 -14.62
N ILE A 30 24.15 28.18 -15.41
CA ILE A 30 24.54 27.25 -16.46
C ILE A 30 23.78 27.66 -17.73
N ASP A 31 24.47 28.28 -18.69
CA ASP A 31 23.89 28.76 -19.96
C ASP A 31 22.56 29.57 -19.85
N ASP A 32 21.94 29.87 -21.00
CA ASP A 32 20.73 30.72 -21.05
C ASP A 32 19.46 29.98 -20.54
N CYS A 33 19.47 28.65 -20.50
CA CYS A 33 18.30 27.82 -20.13
C CYS A 33 18.35 27.37 -18.67
N LEU A 34 19.53 27.08 -18.13
CA LEU A 34 19.77 26.61 -16.76
C LEU A 34 20.39 27.72 -15.88
N THR A 35 19.84 28.93 -15.97
CA THR A 35 20.34 30.08 -15.20
C THR A 35 20.21 29.88 -13.69
N GLU A 36 20.92 30.69 -12.90
CA GLU A 36 20.74 30.70 -11.43
C GLU A 36 19.29 30.99 -11.03
N GLU A 37 18.58 31.84 -11.80
CA GLU A 37 17.16 32.11 -11.60
C GLU A 37 16.28 30.87 -11.83
N PHE A 38 16.58 30.07 -12.87
CA PHE A 38 15.88 28.82 -13.13
C PHE A 38 15.95 27.88 -11.93
N PHE A 39 17.15 27.65 -11.37
CA PHE A 39 17.31 26.74 -10.24
C PHE A 39 16.72 27.30 -8.94
N ARG A 40 16.77 28.61 -8.73
CA ARG A 40 16.10 29.29 -7.62
C ARG A 40 14.58 29.10 -7.68
N ASP A 41 13.98 29.26 -8.85
CA ASP A 41 12.54 29.06 -9.06
C ASP A 41 12.15 27.58 -8.91
N LEU A 42 13.00 26.69 -9.41
CA LEU A 42 12.84 25.24 -9.28
C LEU A 42 12.80 24.81 -7.81
N ALA A 43 13.70 25.33 -6.99
CA ALA A 43 13.78 25.06 -5.56
C ALA A 43 12.46 25.32 -4.82
N GLN A 44 11.85 26.48 -5.12
CA GLN A 44 10.58 26.87 -4.53
C GLN A 44 9.41 25.97 -4.99
N PHE A 45 9.52 25.38 -6.18
CA PHE A 45 8.46 24.60 -6.80
C PHE A 45 8.49 23.11 -6.40
N GLN A 46 9.67 22.48 -6.41
CA GLN A 46 9.84 21.05 -6.13
C GLN A 46 9.55 20.68 -4.67
N ALA A 47 9.90 21.54 -3.71
CA ALA A 47 9.61 21.35 -2.29
C ALA A 47 8.10 21.25 -1.99
N THR A 48 7.24 21.70 -2.91
CA THR A 48 5.83 21.86 -2.64
C THR A 48 4.98 20.70 -3.17
N TYR A 49 5.29 20.03 -4.30
CA TYR A 49 4.26 19.18 -4.96
C TYR A 49 4.61 17.98 -5.85
N MET A 50 5.85 17.52 -6.05
CA MET A 50 6.09 16.59 -7.18
C MET A 50 6.91 15.35 -6.89
N ARG A 51 6.22 14.24 -6.60
CA ARG A 51 6.63 12.86 -6.98
C ARG A 51 5.44 11.96 -7.31
N GLU A 52 4.23 12.40 -6.97
CA GLU A 52 2.98 11.65 -7.16
C GLU A 52 2.01 12.30 -8.17
N ASP A 53 2.29 13.52 -8.65
CA ASP A 53 1.46 14.22 -9.63
C ASP A 53 2.02 14.04 -11.05
N LEU A 54 1.37 13.15 -11.79
CA LEU A 54 1.74 12.83 -13.16
C LEU A 54 1.64 14.04 -14.12
N ASN A 55 0.69 14.96 -13.92
CA ASN A 55 0.53 16.12 -14.81
C ASN A 55 1.67 17.11 -14.61
N LEU A 56 2.03 17.36 -13.36
CA LEU A 56 3.14 18.25 -13.06
C LEU A 56 4.49 17.64 -13.50
N SER A 57 4.71 16.34 -13.27
CA SER A 57 5.90 15.64 -13.80
C SER A 57 5.98 15.69 -15.33
N GLN A 58 4.86 15.63 -16.06
CA GLN A 58 4.85 15.77 -17.52
C GLN A 58 5.22 17.19 -17.98
N TYR A 59 4.66 18.20 -17.31
CA TYR A 59 5.02 19.59 -17.58
C TYR A 59 6.52 19.79 -17.39
N PHE A 60 7.05 19.24 -16.30
CA PHE A 60 8.47 19.29 -15.98
C PHE A 60 9.33 18.61 -17.05
N LEU A 61 8.97 17.38 -17.43
CA LEU A 61 9.68 16.64 -18.48
C LEU A 61 9.73 17.42 -19.80
N THR A 62 8.59 17.94 -20.24
CA THR A 62 8.45 18.57 -21.56
C THR A 62 8.94 20.02 -21.63
N SER A 63 8.85 20.77 -20.53
CA SER A 63 9.16 22.20 -20.51
C SER A 63 10.53 22.51 -19.92
N ILE A 64 11.11 21.59 -19.15
CA ILE A 64 12.36 21.81 -18.41
C ILE A 64 13.39 20.75 -18.78
N TYR A 65 13.10 19.48 -18.53
CA TYR A 65 14.08 18.42 -18.72
C TYR A 65 14.56 18.33 -20.17
N ARG A 66 13.64 18.15 -21.13
CA ARG A 66 13.98 18.02 -22.55
C ARG A 66 14.55 19.29 -23.18
N LEU A 67 14.13 20.46 -22.70
CA LEU A 67 14.51 21.74 -23.33
C LEU A 67 15.83 22.30 -22.81
N CYS A 68 16.08 22.15 -21.50
CA CYS A 68 17.24 22.76 -20.86
C CYS A 68 18.26 21.71 -20.38
N VAL A 69 17.78 20.61 -19.78
CA VAL A 69 18.63 19.70 -19.00
C VAL A 69 19.27 18.65 -19.89
N GLU A 70 18.49 17.97 -20.72
CA GLU A 70 18.95 16.95 -21.64
C GLU A 70 20.04 17.49 -22.61
N PRO A 71 19.89 18.66 -23.24
CA PRO A 71 20.97 19.23 -24.05
C PRO A 71 22.23 19.60 -23.26
N TYR A 72 22.09 19.98 -21.98
CA TYR A 72 23.24 20.26 -21.11
C TYR A 72 23.97 18.98 -20.73
N LEU A 73 23.22 17.95 -20.38
CA LEU A 73 23.68 16.60 -20.12
C LEU A 73 24.46 16.03 -21.32
N ASP A 74 23.95 16.17 -22.55
CA ASP A 74 24.64 15.75 -23.78
C ASP A 74 25.99 16.48 -23.96
N ARG A 75 26.06 17.77 -23.62
CA ARG A 75 27.30 18.55 -23.69
C ARG A 75 28.33 18.06 -22.68
N LEU A 76 27.90 17.73 -21.45
CA LEU A 76 28.78 17.19 -20.42
C LEU A 76 29.35 15.83 -20.83
N ASP A 77 28.51 14.95 -21.40
CA ASP A 77 28.97 13.65 -21.89
C ASP A 77 30.00 13.80 -23.02
N ALA A 78 29.79 14.78 -23.90
CA ALA A 78 30.71 15.07 -25.01
C ALA A 78 32.03 15.71 -24.55
N SER A 79 32.01 16.54 -23.49
CA SER A 79 33.21 17.23 -22.98
C SER A 79 33.98 16.44 -21.93
N GLY A 80 33.32 15.50 -21.24
CA GLY A 80 33.86 14.82 -20.06
C GLY A 80 33.99 15.72 -18.83
N GLU A 81 33.37 16.90 -18.84
CA GLU A 81 33.40 17.84 -17.72
C GLU A 81 32.42 17.43 -16.63
N ALA A 82 32.76 17.72 -15.37
CA ALA A 82 31.83 17.58 -14.26
C ALA A 82 30.77 18.70 -14.32
N PRO A 83 29.49 18.41 -13.98
CA PRO A 83 28.46 19.42 -13.90
C PRO A 83 28.76 20.43 -12.81
N LYS A 84 28.42 21.70 -13.08
CA LYS A 84 28.65 22.80 -12.13
C LYS A 84 27.64 22.83 -10.97
N CYS A 85 26.43 22.31 -11.20
CA CYS A 85 25.34 22.33 -10.23
C CYS A 85 24.72 20.93 -10.12
N PRO A 86 25.46 19.97 -9.53
CA PRO A 86 25.06 18.56 -9.52
C PRO A 86 23.76 18.31 -8.76
N ALA A 87 23.53 19.00 -7.64
CA ALA A 87 22.32 18.79 -6.84
C ALA A 87 21.01 19.18 -7.56
N PRO A 88 20.84 20.43 -8.03
CA PRO A 88 19.64 20.82 -8.77
C PRO A 88 19.42 20.03 -10.07
N LEU A 89 20.51 19.63 -10.72
CA LEU A 89 20.47 18.80 -11.91
C LEU A 89 19.95 17.39 -11.61
N ALA A 90 20.47 16.74 -10.57
CA ALA A 90 20.01 15.42 -10.17
C ALA A 90 18.54 15.43 -9.72
N ASP A 91 18.12 16.43 -8.94
CA ASP A 91 16.73 16.51 -8.48
C ASP A 91 15.76 16.69 -9.66
N THR A 92 16.13 17.54 -10.62
CA THR A 92 15.42 17.68 -11.90
C THR A 92 15.27 16.33 -12.61
N MET A 93 16.36 15.59 -12.81
CA MET A 93 16.33 14.29 -13.49
C MET A 93 15.36 13.32 -12.81
N LEU A 94 15.37 13.27 -11.47
CA LEU A 94 14.49 12.40 -10.70
C LEU A 94 13.00 12.79 -10.78
N ASN A 95 12.70 14.10 -10.83
CA ASN A 95 11.33 14.60 -10.99
C ASN A 95 10.72 14.26 -12.36
N ALA A 96 11.57 14.03 -13.37
CA ALA A 96 11.14 13.63 -14.71
C ALA A 96 10.81 12.13 -14.84
N LEU A 97 11.27 11.29 -13.91
CA LEU A 97 11.17 9.83 -13.99
C LEU A 97 9.74 9.31 -14.18
N LEU A 98 8.81 9.81 -13.37
CA LEU A 98 7.42 9.37 -13.40
C LEU A 98 6.77 9.61 -14.78
N ALA A 99 7.07 10.75 -15.39
CA ALA A 99 6.54 11.10 -16.70
C ALA A 99 7.20 10.31 -17.82
N LEU A 100 8.52 10.08 -17.73
CA LEU A 100 9.27 9.29 -18.71
C LEU A 100 8.77 7.84 -18.76
N GLU A 101 8.57 7.24 -17.59
CA GLU A 101 8.12 5.85 -17.47
C GLU A 101 6.75 5.64 -18.14
N THR A 102 5.82 6.57 -17.94
CA THR A 102 4.39 6.32 -18.20
C THR A 102 3.86 6.82 -19.54
N ARG A 103 4.49 7.79 -20.21
CA ARG A 103 3.87 8.47 -21.37
C ARG A 103 4.75 8.66 -22.60
N PHE A 104 6.05 8.45 -22.53
CA PHE A 104 6.96 8.83 -23.62
C PHE A 104 7.80 7.67 -24.12
N GLU A 105 8.70 7.15 -23.28
CA GLU A 105 9.79 6.28 -23.73
C GLU A 105 9.85 4.95 -22.96
N GLY A 106 9.10 4.85 -21.86
CA GLY A 106 8.86 3.61 -21.14
C GLY A 106 9.86 3.35 -20.00
N PRO A 107 9.78 2.18 -19.35
CA PRO A 107 10.56 1.88 -18.14
C PRO A 107 12.08 1.86 -18.33
N SER A 108 12.58 1.62 -19.55
CA SER A 108 14.01 1.59 -19.84
C SER A 108 14.64 2.98 -19.72
N GLU A 109 14.02 4.00 -20.32
CA GLU A 109 14.52 5.37 -20.27
C GLU A 109 14.51 5.92 -18.84
N ALA A 110 13.42 5.67 -18.10
CA ALA A 110 13.34 6.04 -16.69
C ALA A 110 14.44 5.37 -15.86
N ARG A 111 14.78 4.11 -16.17
CA ARG A 111 15.90 3.40 -15.51
C ARG A 111 17.23 4.08 -15.80
N GLU A 112 17.52 4.38 -17.06
CA GLU A 112 18.78 5.02 -17.47
C GLU A 112 18.92 6.40 -16.83
N LEU A 113 17.86 7.21 -16.84
CA LEU A 113 17.88 8.52 -16.20
C LEU A 113 18.09 8.44 -14.69
N TYR A 114 17.46 7.48 -14.03
CA TYR A 114 17.66 7.25 -12.60
C TYR A 114 19.12 6.90 -12.30
N GLN A 115 19.71 5.96 -13.04
CA GLN A 115 21.11 5.56 -12.87
C GLN A 115 22.05 6.74 -13.10
N ARG A 116 21.76 7.58 -14.09
CA ARG A 116 22.52 8.79 -14.37
C ARG A 116 22.44 9.79 -13.21
N ALA A 117 21.26 10.02 -12.65
CA ALA A 117 21.05 10.91 -11.51
C ALA A 117 21.78 10.43 -10.25
N VAL A 118 21.74 9.13 -9.97
CA VAL A 118 22.46 8.51 -8.84
C VAL A 118 23.97 8.59 -9.03
N SER A 119 24.47 8.32 -10.24
CA SER A 119 25.90 8.42 -10.55
C SER A 119 26.41 9.85 -10.37
N LEU A 120 25.62 10.83 -10.81
CA LEU A 120 25.88 12.25 -10.63
C LEU A 120 26.00 12.62 -9.15
N VAL A 121 25.03 12.24 -8.33
CA VAL A 121 25.05 12.54 -6.89
C VAL A 121 26.20 11.85 -6.18
N THR A 122 26.48 10.59 -6.53
CA THR A 122 27.60 9.84 -5.93
C THR A 122 28.94 10.51 -6.24
N ALA A 123 29.19 10.85 -7.52
CA ALA A 123 30.43 11.50 -7.93
C ALA A 123 30.60 12.89 -7.28
N ALA A 124 29.53 13.67 -7.17
CA ALA A 124 29.56 14.98 -6.49
C ALA A 124 29.86 14.84 -4.99
N SER A 125 29.24 13.85 -4.33
CA SER A 125 29.49 13.58 -2.90
C SER A 125 30.95 13.13 -2.68
N GLU A 126 31.48 12.24 -3.51
CA GLU A 126 32.89 11.81 -3.45
C GLU A 126 33.88 12.96 -3.70
N ALA A 127 33.49 13.95 -4.52
CA ALA A 127 34.26 15.17 -4.76
C ALA A 127 34.16 16.19 -3.61
N GLY A 128 33.39 15.91 -2.55
CA GLY A 128 33.22 16.78 -1.39
C GLY A 128 32.19 17.89 -1.58
N ASP A 129 31.28 17.78 -2.55
CA ASP A 129 30.18 18.72 -2.72
C ASP A 129 29.06 18.41 -1.71
N SER A 130 29.00 19.19 -0.63
CA SER A 130 27.97 19.02 0.39
C SER A 130 26.56 19.39 -0.10
N SER A 131 26.42 20.04 -1.27
CA SER A 131 25.11 20.37 -1.81
C SER A 131 24.31 19.12 -2.18
N VAL A 132 24.92 17.95 -2.40
CA VAL A 132 24.17 16.70 -2.67
C VAL A 132 23.86 15.88 -1.43
N GLU A 133 24.34 16.30 -0.24
CA GLU A 133 24.09 15.56 1.01
C GLU A 133 22.61 15.56 1.38
N TYR A 134 21.91 16.69 1.17
CA TYR A 134 20.47 16.70 1.38
C TYR A 134 19.80 15.74 0.40
N LEU A 135 20.18 15.66 -0.88
CA LEU A 135 19.60 14.69 -1.80
C LEU A 135 19.77 13.25 -1.29
N LEU A 136 20.93 12.91 -0.72
CA LEU A 136 21.13 11.60 -0.10
C LEU A 136 20.30 11.38 1.18
N ALA A 137 20.02 12.44 1.95
CA ALA A 137 19.29 12.39 3.22
C ALA A 137 17.76 12.59 3.08
N ASP A 138 17.34 13.30 2.05
CA ASP A 138 16.07 14.01 1.89
C ASP A 138 15.37 13.65 0.58
N TRP A 139 16.07 12.99 -0.35
CA TRP A 139 15.38 12.01 -1.18
C TRP A 139 14.83 10.97 -0.24
N GLN A 140 13.60 11.25 0.23
CA GLN A 140 12.73 10.41 1.03
C GLN A 140 13.09 8.97 0.76
N LEU A 141 13.28 8.18 1.80
CA LEU A 141 13.85 6.83 1.76
C LEU A 141 13.24 5.89 0.70
N ASP A 142 12.19 6.29 0.00
CA ASP A 142 11.73 5.70 -1.24
C ASP A 142 12.68 5.83 -2.45
N THR A 143 13.30 6.97 -2.76
CA THR A 143 14.07 7.09 -4.02
C THR A 143 15.37 6.27 -4.05
N PRO A 144 16.20 6.23 -2.99
CA PRO A 144 17.38 5.37 -3.00
C PRO A 144 17.07 3.89 -2.72
N TYR A 145 15.91 3.54 -2.16
CA TYR A 145 15.58 2.16 -1.77
C TYR A 145 14.42 1.55 -2.59
N THR A 146 13.29 2.25 -2.68
CA THR A 146 12.10 1.81 -3.40
C THR A 146 12.28 1.90 -4.93
N TYR A 147 12.85 2.99 -5.46
CA TYR A 147 12.94 3.16 -6.92
C TYR A 147 13.83 2.13 -7.61
N PRO A 148 15.01 1.73 -7.07
CA PRO A 148 15.78 0.64 -7.66
C PRO A 148 14.97 -0.64 -7.82
N ALA A 149 14.19 -1.01 -6.80
CA ALA A 149 13.33 -2.18 -6.86
C ALA A 149 12.22 -2.01 -7.91
N LEU A 150 11.55 -0.86 -7.95
CA LEU A 150 10.49 -0.58 -8.93
C LEU A 150 11.01 -0.47 -10.37
N LEU A 151 12.24 0.02 -10.59
CA LEU A 151 12.88 0.11 -11.90
C LEU A 151 13.57 -1.19 -12.32
N GLY A 152 13.61 -2.21 -11.45
CA GLY A 152 14.27 -3.50 -11.71
C GLY A 152 15.80 -3.43 -11.66
N LEU A 153 16.34 -2.43 -10.97
CA LEU A 153 17.76 -2.28 -10.66
C LEU A 153 18.18 -3.02 -9.38
N ALA A 154 17.21 -3.33 -8.51
CA ALA A 154 17.40 -4.11 -7.30
C ALA A 154 16.24 -5.11 -7.11
N GLN A 155 16.43 -6.12 -6.27
CA GLN A 155 15.33 -7.00 -5.88
C GLN A 155 14.47 -6.32 -4.81
N PRO A 156 13.12 -6.35 -4.91
CA PRO A 156 12.24 -5.78 -3.89
C PRO A 156 12.37 -6.46 -2.53
N SER A 157 12.68 -7.75 -2.50
CA SER A 157 12.89 -8.53 -1.29
C SER A 157 13.69 -9.81 -1.58
N PRO A 158 14.62 -10.22 -0.70
CA PRO A 158 15.34 -11.49 -0.84
C PRO A 158 14.50 -12.72 -0.45
N VAL A 159 13.32 -12.51 0.13
CA VAL A 159 12.45 -13.58 0.63
C VAL A 159 12.12 -14.55 -0.50
N SER A 160 12.38 -15.83 -0.25
CA SER A 160 12.18 -16.92 -1.20
C SER A 160 11.25 -17.96 -0.60
N PHE A 161 10.62 -18.76 -1.44
CA PHE A 161 9.79 -19.86 -0.96
C PHE A 161 10.68 -21.03 -0.51
N SER A 162 10.23 -21.79 0.49
CA SER A 162 10.96 -22.95 1.00
C SER A 162 11.08 -24.04 -0.07
N SER A 163 9.97 -24.31 -0.78
CA SER A 163 9.93 -25.35 -1.82
C SER A 163 8.98 -25.05 -2.98
N LEU A 164 8.07 -24.10 -2.80
CA LEU A 164 7.06 -23.76 -3.80
C LEU A 164 7.68 -23.20 -5.08
N LYS A 165 7.28 -23.71 -6.25
CA LYS A 165 7.60 -23.11 -7.56
C LYS A 165 6.43 -22.31 -8.10
N VAL A 166 6.67 -21.04 -8.43
CA VAL A 166 5.63 -20.15 -8.97
C VAL A 166 5.95 -19.80 -10.41
N TYR A 167 5.00 -20.04 -11.31
CA TYR A 167 5.05 -19.50 -12.67
C TYR A 167 4.34 -18.14 -12.69
N VAL A 168 5.00 -17.13 -13.21
CA VAL A 168 4.42 -15.80 -13.41
C VAL A 168 4.03 -15.68 -14.86
N TYR A 169 2.75 -15.48 -15.15
CA TYR A 169 2.30 -15.32 -16.52
C TYR A 169 2.88 -14.04 -17.15
N GLU A 170 3.34 -14.18 -18.39
CA GLU A 170 3.70 -13.10 -19.30
C GLU A 170 2.74 -13.17 -20.50
N PRO A 171 1.55 -12.54 -20.43
CA PRO A 171 0.60 -12.50 -21.53
C PRO A 171 1.18 -11.78 -22.76
N PRO A 172 0.58 -12.00 -23.95
CA PRO A 172 0.99 -11.35 -25.19
C PRO A 172 1.17 -9.84 -25.04
N GLU A 173 2.18 -9.29 -25.71
CA GLU A 173 2.60 -7.89 -25.58
C GLU A 173 1.46 -6.92 -25.87
N GLU A 174 0.53 -7.29 -26.76
CA GLU A 174 -0.66 -6.50 -27.10
C GLU A 174 -1.63 -6.31 -25.93
N ILE A 175 -1.62 -7.24 -24.96
CA ILE A 175 -2.44 -7.19 -23.74
C ILE A 175 -1.65 -6.52 -22.59
N PHE A 176 -0.33 -6.74 -22.55
CA PHE A 176 0.52 -6.38 -21.40
C PHE A 176 1.26 -5.04 -21.50
N THR A 177 1.43 -4.48 -22.69
CA THR A 177 2.05 -3.15 -22.88
C THR A 177 1.36 -2.08 -22.03
N GLY A 178 0.04 -2.14 -21.82
CA GLY A 178 -0.67 -1.20 -20.94
C GLY A 178 -0.52 -1.44 -19.42
N LEU A 179 -0.17 -2.68 -19.00
CA LEU A 179 -0.22 -3.10 -17.60
C LEU A 179 1.12 -2.91 -16.85
N GLN A 180 2.25 -3.05 -17.53
CA GLN A 180 3.58 -3.07 -16.89
C GLN A 180 4.39 -1.78 -17.02
N GLN A 181 3.93 -0.82 -17.84
CA GLN A 181 4.70 0.39 -18.17
C GLN A 181 4.79 1.43 -17.05
N SER A 182 4.09 1.24 -15.92
CA SER A 182 3.92 2.28 -14.90
C SER A 182 4.36 1.81 -13.52
N SER A 183 5.50 1.12 -13.40
CA SER A 183 5.94 0.53 -12.12
C SER A 183 6.16 1.56 -11.01
N LEU A 184 6.71 2.73 -11.31
CA LEU A 184 6.85 3.83 -10.34
C LEU A 184 5.48 4.38 -9.97
N LEU A 185 4.64 4.71 -10.97
CA LEU A 185 3.32 5.30 -10.72
C LEU A 185 2.37 4.35 -9.96
N CYS A 186 2.39 3.08 -10.33
CA CYS A 186 1.53 2.05 -9.75
C CYS A 186 2.08 1.53 -8.42
N GLY A 187 3.40 1.52 -8.21
CA GLY A 187 4.07 0.86 -7.08
C GLY A 187 4.16 1.69 -5.81
N MET A 188 3.59 2.90 -5.82
CA MET A 188 3.57 3.84 -4.70
C MET A 188 2.17 4.05 -4.12
N GLY A 189 2.15 4.42 -2.84
CA GLY A 189 0.94 4.65 -2.08
C GLY A 189 0.18 3.35 -1.77
N GLN A 190 -0.98 3.49 -1.11
CA GLN A 190 -1.70 2.37 -0.50
C GLN A 190 -2.03 1.16 -1.41
N TRP A 191 -2.08 1.36 -2.73
CA TRP A 191 -2.39 0.32 -3.72
C TRP A 191 -1.16 -0.31 -4.37
N GLY A 192 0.06 0.09 -3.97
CA GLY A 192 1.33 -0.34 -4.59
C GLY A 192 1.58 -1.85 -4.57
N VAL A 193 0.85 -2.60 -3.74
CA VAL A 193 1.05 -4.03 -3.52
C VAL A 193 0.90 -4.90 -4.77
N GLU A 194 0.11 -4.50 -5.78
CA GLU A 194 0.04 -5.21 -7.07
C GLU A 194 1.42 -5.27 -7.74
N VAL A 195 2.17 -4.17 -7.68
CA VAL A 195 3.49 -4.03 -8.31
C VAL A 195 4.55 -4.70 -7.45
N LEU A 196 4.49 -4.47 -6.13
CA LEU A 196 5.47 -5.00 -5.19
C LEU A 196 5.48 -6.53 -5.20
N VAL A 197 4.31 -7.17 -5.07
CA VAL A 197 4.19 -8.63 -5.13
C VAL A 197 4.58 -9.15 -6.50
N HIS A 198 4.15 -8.51 -7.58
CA HIS A 198 4.51 -8.98 -8.92
C HIS A 198 6.03 -8.91 -9.17
N LYS A 199 6.70 -7.81 -8.83
CA LYS A 199 8.16 -7.68 -9.00
C LYS A 199 8.93 -8.63 -8.08
N TRP A 200 8.45 -8.82 -6.86
CA TRP A 200 9.00 -9.83 -5.96
C TRP A 200 8.93 -11.21 -6.62
N LEU A 201 7.76 -11.63 -7.11
CA LEU A 201 7.61 -12.92 -7.81
C LEU A 201 8.46 -13.02 -9.08
N LEU A 202 8.60 -11.94 -9.87
CA LEU A 202 9.42 -11.92 -11.08
C LEU A 202 10.92 -12.15 -10.79
N SER A 203 11.39 -11.67 -9.64
CA SER A 203 12.80 -11.74 -9.21
C SER A 203 13.09 -12.87 -8.21
N ASN A 204 12.05 -13.56 -7.74
CA ASN A 204 12.14 -14.62 -6.74
C ASN A 204 12.96 -15.82 -7.24
N ALA A 205 13.80 -16.39 -6.38
CA ALA A 205 14.64 -17.53 -6.71
C ALA A 205 13.84 -18.80 -7.07
N ASN A 206 12.60 -18.92 -6.58
CA ASN A 206 11.72 -20.04 -6.87
C ASN A 206 10.77 -19.79 -8.05
N ARG A 207 10.90 -18.66 -8.76
CA ARG A 207 10.18 -18.45 -10.00
C ARG A 207 10.62 -19.49 -11.04
N THR A 208 9.68 -20.20 -11.63
CA THR A 208 9.94 -21.08 -12.78
C THR A 208 9.56 -20.40 -14.09
N LYS A 209 10.36 -20.61 -15.13
CA LYS A 209 10.03 -20.26 -16.52
C LYS A 209 9.36 -21.41 -17.27
N ASP A 210 9.41 -22.61 -16.71
CA ASP A 210 8.72 -23.78 -17.23
C ASP A 210 7.41 -23.97 -16.46
N PRO A 211 6.25 -23.71 -17.06
CA PRO A 211 4.96 -23.86 -16.38
C PRO A 211 4.65 -25.32 -16.00
N SER A 212 5.35 -26.32 -16.56
CA SER A 212 5.19 -27.72 -16.16
C SER A 212 5.75 -28.03 -14.76
N ASP A 213 6.75 -27.26 -14.31
CA ASP A 213 7.36 -27.34 -12.98
C ASP A 213 6.62 -26.46 -11.94
N ALA A 214 5.54 -25.80 -12.33
CA ALA A 214 4.86 -24.83 -11.48
C ALA A 214 3.83 -25.47 -10.54
N ASP A 215 3.92 -25.08 -9.28
CA ASP A 215 2.97 -25.42 -8.24
C ASP A 215 1.79 -24.45 -8.21
N LEU A 216 2.08 -23.15 -8.33
CA LEU A 216 1.10 -22.07 -8.44
C LEU A 216 1.41 -21.16 -9.63
N PHE A 217 0.39 -20.46 -10.11
CA PHE A 217 0.44 -19.54 -11.24
C PHE A 217 0.00 -18.15 -10.80
N TYR A 218 0.85 -17.14 -10.96
CA TYR A 218 0.46 -15.75 -10.69
C TYR A 218 0.00 -15.05 -11.97
N VAL A 219 -1.17 -14.41 -11.92
CA VAL A 219 -1.75 -13.63 -13.02
C VAL A 219 -1.70 -12.14 -12.68
N PRO A 220 -0.85 -11.33 -13.34
CA PRO A 220 -0.78 -9.89 -13.08
C PRO A 220 -1.95 -9.17 -13.75
N VAL A 221 -2.84 -8.56 -12.95
CA VAL A 221 -4.05 -7.85 -13.45
C VAL A 221 -4.00 -6.34 -13.34
N TYR A 222 -3.27 -5.77 -12.35
CA TYR A 222 -3.05 -4.32 -12.20
C TYR A 222 -4.33 -3.46 -12.20
N GLY A 223 -5.43 -3.99 -11.70
CA GLY A 223 -6.74 -3.39 -11.93
C GLY A 223 -6.92 -2.05 -11.23
N THR A 224 -6.30 -1.90 -10.05
CA THR A 224 -6.36 -0.66 -9.30
C THR A 224 -5.50 0.41 -9.94
N CYS A 225 -4.33 0.03 -10.47
CA CYS A 225 -3.49 0.99 -11.20
C CYS A 225 -4.14 1.48 -12.49
N LEU A 226 -4.70 0.58 -13.30
CA LEU A 226 -5.36 0.94 -14.56
C LEU A 226 -6.47 1.96 -14.36
N GLN A 227 -7.30 1.77 -13.34
CA GLN A 227 -8.38 2.71 -13.05
C GLN A 227 -7.87 4.00 -12.43
N THR A 228 -7.11 3.90 -11.33
CA THR A 228 -6.84 5.05 -10.46
C THR A 228 -5.71 5.92 -10.98
N ARG A 229 -4.74 5.33 -11.69
CA ARG A 229 -3.54 6.03 -12.16
C ARG A 229 -3.56 6.28 -13.66
N ASN A 230 -3.98 5.28 -14.46
CA ASN A 230 -4.09 5.44 -15.91
C ASN A 230 -5.43 6.08 -16.33
N GLY A 231 -6.39 6.21 -15.42
CA GLY A 231 -7.69 6.84 -15.69
C GLY A 231 -8.60 6.02 -16.60
N MET A 232 -8.34 4.73 -16.75
CA MET A 232 -9.11 3.87 -17.64
C MET A 232 -10.49 3.57 -17.03
N GLY A 233 -11.55 3.85 -17.79
CA GLY A 233 -12.91 3.51 -17.39
C GLY A 233 -13.13 1.99 -17.34
N LEU A 234 -14.05 1.52 -16.50
CA LEU A 234 -14.33 0.09 -16.31
C LEU A 234 -14.68 -0.64 -17.62
N GLN A 235 -15.38 0.03 -18.54
CA GLN A 235 -15.72 -0.52 -19.85
C GLN A 235 -14.47 -0.74 -20.72
N SER A 236 -13.59 0.25 -20.80
CA SER A 236 -12.31 0.12 -21.51
C SER A 236 -11.42 -0.94 -20.87
N MET A 237 -11.27 -0.94 -19.54
CA MET A 237 -10.48 -1.99 -18.85
C MET A 237 -11.03 -3.38 -19.18
N THR A 238 -12.34 -3.55 -19.20
CA THR A 238 -12.98 -4.82 -19.54
C THR A 238 -12.69 -5.22 -20.98
N ALA A 239 -12.98 -4.33 -21.94
CA ALA A 239 -12.89 -4.67 -23.37
C ALA A 239 -11.45 -4.80 -23.88
N GLU A 240 -10.55 -3.94 -23.40
CA GLU A 240 -9.19 -3.79 -23.92
C GLU A 240 -8.16 -4.62 -23.15
N VAL A 241 -8.43 -4.96 -21.87
CA VAL A 241 -7.46 -5.65 -21.01
C VAL A 241 -8.00 -6.98 -20.48
N TYR A 242 -9.10 -6.97 -19.73
CA TYR A 242 -9.55 -8.17 -19.02
C TYR A 242 -10.17 -9.22 -19.93
N GLU A 243 -10.99 -8.84 -20.92
CA GLU A 243 -11.54 -9.79 -21.88
C GLU A 243 -10.45 -10.52 -22.67
N PRO A 244 -9.47 -9.82 -23.29
CA PRO A 244 -8.35 -10.47 -23.95
C PRO A 244 -7.54 -11.36 -23.01
N LEU A 245 -7.18 -10.84 -21.82
CA LEU A 245 -6.41 -11.59 -20.82
C LEU A 245 -7.13 -12.87 -20.42
N PHE A 246 -8.43 -12.77 -20.13
CA PHE A 246 -9.22 -13.89 -19.66
C PHE A 246 -9.47 -14.92 -20.77
N LYS A 247 -9.78 -14.48 -22.00
CA LYS A 247 -9.87 -15.37 -23.17
C LYS A 247 -8.56 -16.12 -23.40
N TRP A 248 -7.42 -15.44 -23.29
CA TRP A 248 -6.11 -16.08 -23.41
C TRP A 248 -5.86 -17.09 -22.29
N LEU A 249 -6.14 -16.70 -21.04
CA LEU A 249 -5.92 -17.52 -19.86
C LEU A 249 -6.77 -18.80 -19.88
N LEU A 250 -8.06 -18.71 -20.19
CA LEU A 250 -8.97 -19.87 -20.26
C LEU A 250 -8.58 -20.89 -21.35
N ASN A 251 -7.90 -20.44 -22.40
CA ASN A 251 -7.37 -21.32 -23.45
C ASN A 251 -6.01 -21.94 -23.09
N SER A 252 -5.40 -21.54 -21.96
CA SER A 252 -4.15 -22.10 -21.49
C SER A 252 -4.35 -23.53 -20.98
N PRO A 253 -3.52 -24.51 -21.38
CA PRO A 253 -3.59 -25.85 -20.80
C PRO A 253 -3.32 -25.84 -19.28
N TRP A 254 -2.57 -24.85 -18.81
CA TRP A 254 -2.25 -24.65 -17.39
C TRP A 254 -3.45 -24.18 -16.58
N TRP A 255 -4.36 -23.40 -17.17
CA TRP A 255 -5.64 -23.09 -16.56
C TRP A 255 -6.52 -24.34 -16.51
N GLN A 256 -6.71 -24.97 -17.66
CA GLN A 256 -7.65 -26.09 -17.85
C GLN A 256 -7.32 -27.31 -16.98
N ARG A 257 -6.05 -27.52 -16.60
CA ARG A 257 -5.64 -28.68 -15.79
C ARG A 257 -6.33 -28.76 -14.42
N ARG A 258 -6.68 -27.60 -13.86
CA ARG A 258 -7.24 -27.46 -12.50
C ARG A 258 -8.32 -26.38 -12.41
N ASP A 259 -8.82 -25.92 -13.55
CA ASP A 259 -9.82 -24.85 -13.65
C ASP A 259 -9.48 -23.61 -12.81
N GLY A 260 -8.20 -23.24 -12.78
CA GLY A 260 -7.72 -22.07 -12.03
C GLY A 260 -7.40 -22.30 -10.55
N ALA A 261 -7.57 -23.51 -9.99
CA ALA A 261 -7.38 -23.77 -8.54
C ALA A 261 -5.98 -23.48 -8.00
N ASP A 262 -4.99 -23.43 -8.88
CA ASP A 262 -3.59 -23.08 -8.60
C ASP A 262 -3.23 -21.66 -9.07
N HIS A 263 -4.20 -20.84 -9.47
CA HIS A 263 -3.99 -19.48 -9.97
C HIS A 263 -4.24 -18.44 -8.87
N ILE A 264 -3.31 -17.49 -8.77
CA ILE A 264 -3.30 -16.39 -7.84
C ILE A 264 -3.67 -15.11 -8.57
N PHE A 265 -4.62 -14.37 -8.02
CA PHE A 265 -4.98 -13.01 -8.42
C PHE A 265 -4.81 -12.07 -7.24
N LEU A 266 -4.24 -10.89 -7.48
CA LEU A 266 -4.12 -9.84 -6.46
C LEU A 266 -5.07 -8.70 -6.79
N PHE A 267 -5.82 -8.24 -5.79
CA PHE A 267 -6.61 -7.01 -5.86
C PHE A 267 -6.27 -6.09 -4.69
N ALA A 268 -5.74 -4.90 -5.00
CA ALA A 268 -5.24 -3.96 -4.01
C ALA A 268 -6.26 -2.91 -3.56
N ASP A 269 -7.43 -2.82 -4.20
CA ASP A 269 -8.46 -1.84 -3.85
C ASP A 269 -9.27 -2.28 -2.62
N GLY A 270 -9.65 -1.32 -1.77
CA GLY A 270 -10.57 -1.54 -0.65
C GLY A 270 -11.99 -1.89 -1.10
N GLN A 271 -12.35 -1.56 -2.35
CA GLN A 271 -13.59 -2.03 -3.01
C GLN A 271 -13.43 -3.45 -3.58
N GLY A 272 -12.36 -4.15 -3.23
CA GLY A 272 -12.06 -5.50 -3.68
C GLY A 272 -11.84 -5.58 -5.20
N ALA A 273 -12.22 -6.71 -5.78
CA ALA A 273 -12.09 -6.98 -7.20
C ALA A 273 -13.18 -6.32 -8.07
N TYR A 274 -13.86 -5.27 -7.58
CA TYR A 274 -14.92 -4.55 -8.33
C TYR A 274 -14.46 -4.13 -9.73
N GLN A 275 -13.19 -3.76 -9.84
CA GLN A 275 -12.57 -3.32 -11.09
C GLN A 275 -12.45 -4.46 -12.12
N PHE A 276 -12.66 -5.72 -11.73
CA PHE A 276 -12.47 -6.89 -12.55
C PHE A 276 -13.81 -7.59 -12.84
N THR A 277 -14.34 -7.39 -14.04
CA THR A 277 -15.70 -7.83 -14.44
C THR A 277 -15.90 -9.35 -14.48
N PHE A 278 -14.82 -10.15 -14.51
CA PHE A 278 -14.88 -11.62 -14.44
C PHE A 278 -14.73 -12.17 -13.01
N TYR A 279 -14.79 -11.31 -11.98
CA TYR A 279 -14.53 -11.70 -10.60
C TYR A 279 -15.42 -12.86 -10.13
N ASP A 280 -16.72 -12.80 -10.38
CA ASP A 280 -17.65 -13.86 -9.94
C ASP A 280 -17.40 -15.21 -10.61
N ILE A 281 -16.82 -15.21 -11.81
CA ILE A 281 -16.45 -16.43 -12.53
C ILE A 281 -15.15 -16.99 -11.95
N LEU A 282 -14.20 -16.13 -11.59
CA LEU A 282 -12.89 -16.54 -11.09
C LEU A 282 -12.90 -16.94 -9.62
N ARG A 283 -13.56 -16.14 -8.78
CA ARG A 283 -13.45 -16.22 -7.32
C ARG A 283 -13.71 -17.61 -6.74
N PRO A 284 -14.59 -18.49 -7.27
CA PRO A 284 -14.83 -19.77 -6.65
C PRO A 284 -13.60 -20.67 -6.72
N ASN A 285 -12.85 -20.58 -7.82
CA ASN A 285 -11.82 -21.54 -8.17
C ASN A 285 -10.40 -20.95 -8.19
N THR A 286 -10.16 -19.73 -7.69
CA THR A 286 -8.80 -19.14 -7.64
C THR A 286 -8.40 -18.76 -6.22
N ILE A 287 -7.09 -18.58 -6.00
CA ILE A 287 -6.52 -18.01 -4.78
C ILE A 287 -6.50 -16.49 -4.93
N LEU A 288 -7.12 -15.78 -3.99
CA LEU A 288 -7.13 -14.31 -4.01
C LEU A 288 -6.19 -13.76 -2.93
N LEU A 289 -5.31 -12.84 -3.34
CA LEU A 289 -4.61 -11.91 -2.45
C LEU A 289 -5.39 -10.61 -2.42
N LEU A 290 -5.91 -10.22 -1.27
CA LEU A 290 -6.82 -9.08 -1.13
C LEU A 290 -6.37 -8.17 0.01
N VAL A 291 -6.58 -6.87 -0.10
CA VAL A 291 -6.43 -5.96 1.06
C VAL A 291 -7.70 -5.89 1.93
N GLU A 292 -8.82 -6.38 1.39
CA GLU A 292 -10.15 -6.39 1.99
C GLU A 292 -10.90 -7.66 1.58
N GLY A 293 -11.59 -8.31 2.53
CA GLY A 293 -12.34 -9.54 2.28
C GLY A 293 -13.85 -9.34 2.09
N ARG A 294 -14.35 -8.10 2.23
CA ARG A 294 -15.73 -7.76 1.88
C ARG A 294 -15.98 -7.86 0.37
N CYS A 295 -17.18 -8.29 -0.01
CA CYS A 295 -17.61 -8.25 -1.41
C CYS A 295 -17.47 -6.85 -2.02
N PRO A 296 -17.18 -6.76 -3.33
CA PRO A 296 -17.26 -5.52 -4.09
C PRO A 296 -18.72 -5.06 -4.21
N THR A 297 -19.28 -4.49 -3.14
CA THR A 297 -20.54 -3.75 -3.19
C THR A 297 -20.19 -2.27 -3.17
N TRP A 298 -20.60 -1.53 -4.21
CA TRP A 298 -20.82 -0.10 -4.01
C TRP A 298 -21.82 0.08 -2.86
N ASN A 299 -22.07 1.32 -2.43
CA ASN A 299 -23.16 1.68 -1.50
C ASN A 299 -24.58 1.26 -1.96
N GLU A 300 -24.74 0.25 -2.81
CA GLU A 300 -25.96 -0.48 -3.05
C GLU A 300 -26.22 -1.45 -1.89
N PRO A 301 -27.47 -1.53 -1.39
CA PRO A 301 -27.86 -2.59 -0.49
C PRO A 301 -27.48 -3.92 -1.12
N ILE A 302 -26.89 -4.80 -0.33
CA ILE A 302 -26.78 -6.22 -0.67
C ILE A 302 -28.20 -6.68 -0.98
N GLY A 303 -28.55 -6.77 -2.26
CA GLY A 303 -29.81 -7.36 -2.66
C GLY A 303 -29.85 -8.81 -2.19
N ASP A 304 -31.05 -9.36 -1.99
CA ASP A 304 -31.32 -10.73 -1.52
C ASP A 304 -30.69 -11.86 -2.37
N HIS A 305 -29.80 -11.54 -3.31
CA HIS A 305 -29.17 -12.45 -4.26
C HIS A 305 -27.66 -12.60 -4.09
N LEU A 306 -26.97 -11.72 -3.34
CA LEU A 306 -25.54 -11.85 -3.05
C LEU A 306 -25.34 -12.16 -1.56
N ASP A 307 -25.05 -13.42 -1.25
CA ASP A 307 -24.66 -13.80 0.10
C ASP A 307 -23.22 -13.31 0.37
N VAL A 308 -23.10 -12.26 1.20
CA VAL A 308 -21.83 -11.64 1.61
C VAL A 308 -20.83 -12.66 2.15
N LYS A 309 -21.31 -13.79 2.68
CA LYS A 309 -20.48 -14.89 3.20
C LYS A 309 -19.76 -15.70 2.12
N GLN A 310 -19.92 -15.37 0.84
CA GLN A 310 -19.37 -16.14 -0.29
C GLN A 310 -18.23 -15.44 -1.05
N CYS A 311 -17.87 -14.19 -0.73
CA CYS A 311 -16.89 -13.43 -1.53
C CYS A 311 -15.43 -13.66 -1.14
N TYR A 312 -15.17 -13.94 0.12
CA TYR A 312 -13.85 -14.27 0.65
C TYR A 312 -13.94 -15.61 1.37
N SER A 313 -12.97 -16.49 1.11
CA SER A 313 -12.87 -17.77 1.78
C SER A 313 -11.51 -17.90 2.47
N PRO A 314 -11.43 -17.87 3.81
CA PRO A 314 -10.15 -17.96 4.53
C PRO A 314 -9.43 -19.30 4.31
N TRP A 315 -10.13 -20.28 3.76
CA TRP A 315 -9.56 -21.56 3.37
C TRP A 315 -8.64 -21.46 2.13
N LYS A 316 -8.90 -20.53 1.21
CA LYS A 316 -8.12 -20.34 -0.03
C LYS A 316 -7.52 -18.94 -0.18
N ASP A 317 -8.23 -17.91 0.26
CA ASP A 317 -7.87 -16.50 0.06
C ASP A 317 -7.04 -15.97 1.23
N ILE A 318 -6.23 -14.95 0.96
CA ILE A 318 -5.30 -14.37 1.91
C ILE A 318 -5.52 -12.86 1.94
N ILE A 319 -5.78 -12.33 3.14
CA ILE A 319 -5.81 -10.89 3.36
C ILE A 319 -4.39 -10.40 3.64
N ILE A 320 -3.93 -9.43 2.85
CA ILE A 320 -2.60 -8.80 2.91
C ILE A 320 -2.73 -7.32 3.30
N PRO A 321 -1.70 -6.70 3.89
CA PRO A 321 -1.76 -5.28 4.21
C PRO A 321 -1.69 -4.42 2.96
N GLY A 322 -2.21 -3.20 3.07
CA GLY A 322 -1.95 -2.14 2.09
C GLY A 322 -0.48 -1.71 2.13
N HIS A 323 -0.07 -0.92 1.15
CA HIS A 323 1.31 -0.42 1.09
C HIS A 323 1.45 0.93 1.82
N THR A 324 2.45 1.06 2.68
CA THR A 324 2.91 2.36 3.18
C THR A 324 4.30 2.59 2.63
N ASP A 325 4.50 3.72 1.95
CA ASP A 325 5.79 4.09 1.37
C ASP A 325 6.88 4.13 2.46
N ARG A 326 8.11 3.72 2.11
CA ARG A 326 9.22 3.57 3.06
C ARG A 326 9.55 4.90 3.71
N GLY A 327 9.61 5.98 2.93
CA GLY A 327 9.84 7.34 3.41
C GLY A 327 8.78 7.75 4.43
N ARG A 328 7.51 7.50 4.13
CA ARG A 328 6.38 7.77 5.03
C ARG A 328 6.46 6.94 6.33
N ALA A 329 6.75 5.65 6.22
CA ALA A 329 6.90 4.75 7.36
C ALA A 329 8.06 5.19 8.29
N MET A 330 9.22 5.48 7.72
CA MET A 330 10.38 5.93 8.49
C MET A 330 10.22 7.32 9.08
N TYR A 331 9.54 8.24 8.38
CA TYR A 331 9.19 9.54 8.95
C TYR A 331 8.35 9.38 10.22
N MET A 332 7.33 8.52 10.19
CA MET A 332 6.52 8.23 11.38
C MET A 332 7.35 7.60 12.50
N ARG A 333 8.26 6.66 12.19
CA ARG A 333 9.15 6.04 13.18
C ARG A 333 10.05 7.06 13.87
N GLN A 334 10.63 8.00 13.10
CA GLN A 334 11.49 9.06 13.63
C GLN A 334 10.72 10.05 14.53
N HIS A 335 9.42 10.22 14.30
CA HIS A 335 8.56 11.12 15.06
C HIS A 335 7.72 10.41 16.14
N ALA A 336 7.82 9.09 16.26
CA ALA A 336 7.13 8.31 17.28
C ALA A 336 7.65 8.69 18.67
N ARG A 337 6.72 8.93 19.61
CA ARG A 337 7.06 9.35 20.98
C ARG A 337 6.87 8.23 22.00
N PRO A 338 7.63 8.22 23.10
CA PRO A 338 7.32 7.36 24.25
C PRO A 338 5.97 7.74 24.87
N LEU A 339 5.36 6.84 25.64
CA LEU A 339 3.98 7.00 26.14
C LEU A 339 3.79 8.29 26.95
N GLU A 340 4.81 8.70 27.72
CA GLU A 340 4.79 9.87 28.59
C GLU A 340 4.74 11.19 27.80
N GLU A 341 5.22 11.17 26.55
CA GLU A 341 5.23 12.32 25.63
C GLU A 341 4.01 12.33 24.69
N ARG A 342 3.10 11.34 24.81
CA ARG A 342 1.87 11.27 24.00
C ARG A 342 0.74 12.03 24.65
N ASP A 343 0.64 13.30 24.30
CA ASP A 343 -0.33 14.27 24.86
C ASP A 343 -1.69 14.30 24.14
N ILE A 344 -1.83 13.57 23.03
CA ILE A 344 -3.10 13.41 22.32
C ILE A 344 -3.69 12.04 22.68
N LEU A 345 -4.94 12.00 23.16
CA LEU A 345 -5.61 10.73 23.48
C LEU A 345 -5.89 9.94 22.21
N LEU A 346 -6.58 10.53 21.24
CA LEU A 346 -6.89 9.85 19.97
C LEU A 346 -6.80 10.77 18.76
N THR A 347 -6.48 10.19 17.59
CA THR A 347 -6.41 10.92 16.33
C THR A 347 -7.03 10.20 15.13
N PHE A 348 -7.55 11.01 14.20
CA PHE A 348 -7.92 10.62 12.83
C PHE A 348 -7.96 11.85 11.90
N HIS A 349 -7.13 11.88 10.85
CA HIS A 349 -7.23 12.91 9.81
C HIS A 349 -7.33 12.31 8.43
N GLY A 350 -8.46 12.49 7.76
CA GLY A 350 -8.68 11.87 6.46
C GLY A 350 -9.93 12.38 5.75
N ARG A 351 -10.31 11.69 4.67
CA ARG A 351 -11.54 12.03 3.94
C ARG A 351 -12.77 11.72 4.80
N HIS A 352 -13.62 12.72 4.95
CA HIS A 352 -14.96 12.66 5.54
C HIS A 352 -15.92 13.53 4.72
N GLY A 353 -17.22 13.47 4.99
CA GLY A 353 -18.28 14.14 4.23
C GLY A 353 -18.19 15.67 4.18
N GLY A 354 -17.43 16.29 5.09
CA GLY A 354 -17.16 17.73 5.09
C GLY A 354 -16.05 18.17 4.14
N VAL A 355 -15.21 17.24 3.67
CA VAL A 355 -14.07 17.53 2.76
C VAL A 355 -14.18 16.83 1.40
N HIS A 356 -14.99 15.78 1.28
CA HIS A 356 -15.13 15.03 0.03
C HIS A 356 -16.53 14.40 -0.13
N GLU A 357 -17.18 14.65 -1.28
CA GLU A 357 -18.56 14.22 -1.57
C GLU A 357 -18.77 12.71 -1.38
N GLY A 358 -17.84 11.90 -1.88
CA GLY A 358 -17.89 10.44 -1.79
C GLY A 358 -17.94 9.86 -0.37
N TYR A 359 -17.66 10.67 0.66
CA TYR A 359 -17.64 10.25 2.07
C TYR A 359 -18.86 10.74 2.86
N LYS A 360 -19.83 11.39 2.22
CA LYS A 360 -21.07 11.84 2.90
C LYS A 360 -21.89 10.70 3.50
N ARG A 361 -21.78 9.49 2.95
CA ARG A 361 -22.46 8.27 3.45
C ARG A 361 -21.61 7.45 4.44
N CYS A 362 -20.39 7.87 4.74
CA CYS A 362 -19.54 7.21 5.73
C CYS A 362 -19.92 7.70 7.13
N GLU A 363 -21.02 7.15 7.67
CA GLU A 363 -21.64 7.60 8.92
C GLU A 363 -20.64 7.66 10.08
N VAL A 364 -19.89 6.58 10.30
CA VAL A 364 -18.93 6.50 11.41
C VAL A 364 -17.80 7.53 11.33
N ARG A 365 -17.27 7.84 10.14
CA ARG A 365 -16.27 8.90 9.95
C ARG A 365 -16.84 10.28 10.21
N ASN A 366 -18.06 10.52 9.74
CA ASN A 366 -18.71 11.80 9.91
C ASN A 366 -19.04 12.04 11.39
N ALA A 367 -19.59 11.03 12.06
CA ALA A 367 -19.86 11.05 13.49
C ALA A 367 -18.58 11.21 14.31
N LEU A 368 -17.50 10.49 13.99
CA LEU A 368 -16.19 10.61 14.66
C LEU A 368 -15.70 12.06 14.68
N VAL A 369 -15.76 12.74 13.53
CA VAL A 369 -15.32 14.13 13.40
C VAL A 369 -16.29 15.08 14.11
N SER A 370 -17.61 14.91 13.97
CA SER A 370 -18.58 15.83 14.57
C SER A 370 -18.71 15.68 16.09
N GLU A 371 -18.57 14.46 16.62
CA GLU A 371 -18.84 14.16 18.03
C GLU A 371 -17.59 14.24 18.90
N LEU A 372 -16.41 13.84 18.39
CA LEU A 372 -15.20 13.78 19.20
C LEU A 372 -14.30 15.02 19.09
N SER A 373 -14.46 15.87 18.06
CA SER A 373 -13.64 17.08 17.89
C SER A 373 -13.78 18.13 19.01
N GLN A 374 -14.82 18.02 19.85
CA GLN A 374 -15.04 18.90 20.99
C GLN A 374 -14.10 18.62 22.18
N TYR A 375 -13.47 17.44 22.23
CA TYR A 375 -12.60 17.06 23.35
C TYR A 375 -11.19 17.64 23.19
N PRO A 376 -10.58 18.18 24.27
CA PRO A 376 -9.32 18.92 24.18
C PRO A 376 -8.10 18.06 23.84
N ASP A 377 -8.16 16.75 24.12
CA ASP A 377 -7.13 15.74 23.88
C ASP A 377 -7.42 14.90 22.63
N VAL A 378 -8.22 15.43 21.69
CA VAL A 378 -8.61 14.75 20.46
C VAL A 378 -8.22 15.57 19.24
N SER A 379 -7.53 14.93 18.30
CA SER A 379 -7.17 15.54 17.01
C SER A 379 -7.84 14.79 15.87
N VAL A 380 -9.03 15.23 15.46
CA VAL A 380 -9.80 14.62 14.37
C VAL A 380 -10.24 15.64 13.32
N GLY A 381 -10.28 15.26 12.04
CA GLY A 381 -10.81 16.10 10.98
C GLY A 381 -10.36 15.74 9.57
N GLY A 382 -10.34 16.76 8.71
CA GLY A 382 -9.78 16.66 7.35
C GLY A 382 -8.25 16.62 7.33
N PHE A 383 -7.68 16.77 6.14
CA PHE A 383 -6.23 16.76 5.94
C PHE A 383 -5.53 17.94 6.62
N ILE A 384 -4.43 17.66 7.31
CA ILE A 384 -3.55 18.65 7.95
C ILE A 384 -2.09 18.27 7.66
N GLY A 385 -1.19 19.27 7.63
CA GLY A 385 0.20 19.09 7.23
C GLY A 385 1.05 18.27 8.22
N ASN A 386 0.82 18.42 9.52
CA ASN A 386 1.58 17.78 10.59
C ASN A 386 0.90 16.51 11.15
N TYR A 387 0.08 15.84 10.34
CA TYR A 387 -0.70 14.69 10.78
C TYR A 387 0.18 13.51 11.22
N LEU A 388 1.30 13.28 10.55
CA LEU A 388 2.19 12.14 10.87
C LEU A 388 2.82 12.30 12.26
N GLU A 389 3.22 13.53 12.62
CA GLU A 389 3.75 13.89 13.93
C GLU A 389 2.66 13.82 15.00
N ILE A 390 1.43 14.20 14.66
CA ILE A 390 0.26 14.03 15.53
C ILE A 390 0.04 12.55 15.87
N LYS A 391 0.17 11.63 14.89
CA LYS A 391 0.12 10.18 15.19
C LYS A 391 1.22 9.75 16.17
N GLY A 392 2.43 10.28 15.99
CA GLY A 392 3.57 10.04 16.90
C GLY A 392 3.32 10.52 18.34
N ARG A 393 2.49 11.55 18.52
CA ARG A 393 2.03 12.10 19.82
C ARG A 393 0.72 11.52 20.32
N SER A 394 0.06 10.66 19.56
CA SER A 394 -1.25 10.12 19.91
C SER A 394 -1.14 8.78 20.62
N ARG A 395 -1.90 8.57 21.70
CA ARG A 395 -1.98 7.26 22.37
C ARG A 395 -2.72 6.25 21.49
N PHE A 396 -3.85 6.68 20.91
CA PHE A 396 -4.70 5.85 20.06
C PHE A 396 -4.83 6.42 18.64
N CYS A 397 -4.71 5.57 17.63
CA CYS A 397 -4.92 5.94 16.23
C CYS A 397 -6.17 5.25 15.70
N ILE A 398 -7.20 6.04 15.38
CA ILE A 398 -8.48 5.49 14.94
C ILE A 398 -8.39 5.11 13.45
N ALA A 399 -8.84 3.91 13.13
CA ALA A 399 -8.99 3.38 11.77
C ALA A 399 -10.48 3.18 11.47
N PRO A 400 -11.22 4.25 11.11
CA PRO A 400 -12.66 4.18 10.87
C PRO A 400 -13.00 3.70 9.45
N ALA A 401 -14.08 2.94 9.32
CA ALA A 401 -14.65 2.54 8.04
C ALA A 401 -14.86 3.75 7.12
N GLY A 402 -14.51 3.61 5.85
CA GLY A 402 -14.64 4.65 4.83
C GLY A 402 -15.66 4.27 3.77
N THR A 403 -15.27 4.44 2.50
CA THR A 403 -16.01 3.87 1.37
C THR A 403 -15.85 2.34 1.29
N SER A 404 -14.83 1.81 1.98
CA SER A 404 -14.58 0.40 2.25
C SER A 404 -14.30 0.19 3.75
N PRO A 405 -14.40 -1.04 4.28
CA PRO A 405 -14.08 -1.32 5.68
C PRO A 405 -12.59 -1.14 6.02
N TRP A 406 -11.70 -1.49 5.09
CA TRP A 406 -10.25 -1.32 5.19
C TRP A 406 -9.78 0.15 5.12
N THR A 407 -8.65 0.45 5.77
CA THR A 407 -7.93 1.72 5.62
C THR A 407 -6.44 1.62 5.94
N ASN A 408 -5.59 2.33 5.18
CA ASN A 408 -4.15 2.42 5.46
C ASN A 408 -3.82 3.08 6.81
N HIS A 409 -4.77 3.81 7.42
CA HIS A 409 -4.64 4.37 8.77
C HIS A 409 -4.28 3.32 9.82
N LEU A 410 -4.74 2.07 9.62
CA LEU A 410 -4.39 0.94 10.47
C LEU A 410 -2.90 0.66 10.43
N TYR A 411 -2.30 0.46 9.26
CA TYR A 411 -0.89 0.10 9.14
C TYR A 411 0.04 1.27 9.51
N GLU A 412 -0.36 2.49 9.18
CA GLU A 412 0.36 3.70 9.63
C GLU A 412 0.48 3.79 11.17
N SER A 413 -0.48 3.25 11.92
CA SER A 413 -0.41 3.27 13.39
C SER A 413 0.78 2.47 13.94
N PHE A 414 1.17 1.39 13.25
CA PHE A 414 2.31 0.54 13.61
C PHE A 414 3.63 1.29 13.45
N PHE A 415 3.75 2.14 12.43
CA PHE A 415 4.95 2.96 12.22
C PHE A 415 5.03 4.17 13.16
N ALA A 416 3.87 4.73 13.54
CA ALA A 416 3.79 5.83 14.50
C ALA A 416 3.85 5.37 15.97
N GLY A 417 3.75 4.06 16.23
CA GLY A 417 3.75 3.45 17.56
C GLY A 417 2.55 3.79 18.43
N CYS A 418 1.44 4.25 17.85
CA CYS A 418 0.18 4.46 18.55
C CYS A 418 -0.67 3.18 18.51
N VAL A 419 -1.49 2.95 19.53
CA VAL A 419 -2.37 1.77 19.57
C VAL A 419 -3.51 1.94 18.54
N PRO A 420 -3.64 1.04 17.54
CA PRO A 420 -4.74 1.10 16.59
C PRO A 420 -6.08 0.81 17.26
N VAL A 421 -7.07 1.65 16.96
CA VAL A 421 -8.47 1.43 17.29
C VAL A 421 -9.23 1.20 16.00
N ILE A 422 -9.59 -0.05 15.74
CA ILE A 422 -10.35 -0.46 14.55
C ILE A 422 -11.81 -0.13 14.81
N LEU A 423 -12.32 0.86 14.07
CA LEU A 423 -13.70 1.34 14.14
C LEU A 423 -14.38 1.02 12.80
N SER A 424 -14.44 -0.27 12.51
CA SER A 424 -14.91 -0.83 11.25
C SER A 424 -15.38 -2.26 11.49
N ASP A 425 -16.70 -2.46 11.53
CA ASP A 425 -17.29 -3.72 11.97
C ASP A 425 -17.05 -4.86 10.98
N ASP A 426 -16.96 -4.53 9.70
CA ASP A 426 -16.76 -5.48 8.59
C ASP A 426 -15.29 -5.72 8.22
N PHE A 427 -14.33 -5.05 8.87
CA PHE A 427 -12.93 -5.15 8.47
C PHE A 427 -12.34 -6.53 8.82
N ILE A 428 -12.02 -7.30 7.78
CA ILE A 428 -11.25 -8.55 7.88
C ILE A 428 -9.76 -8.21 7.87
N LEU A 429 -9.06 -8.58 8.95
CA LEU A 429 -7.66 -8.17 9.16
C LEU A 429 -6.67 -9.13 8.48
N PRO A 430 -5.51 -8.64 8.03
CA PRO A 430 -4.48 -9.50 7.43
C PRO A 430 -3.86 -10.43 8.47
N PHE A 431 -3.35 -11.56 7.97
CA PHE A 431 -2.49 -12.49 8.70
C PHE A 431 -3.05 -13.02 10.04
N THR A 432 -4.38 -13.09 10.16
CA THR A 432 -5.08 -13.59 11.35
C THR A 432 -4.79 -15.05 11.69
N ALA A 433 -4.17 -15.80 10.78
CA ALA A 433 -3.73 -17.17 11.03
C ALA A 433 -2.61 -17.25 12.07
N PHE A 434 -1.78 -16.21 12.20
CA PHE A 434 -0.64 -16.20 13.13
C PHE A 434 -0.48 -14.91 13.95
N LEU A 435 -1.12 -13.80 13.56
CA LEU A 435 -1.17 -12.57 14.37
C LEU A 435 -2.39 -12.56 15.29
N ASP A 436 -2.13 -12.43 16.60
CA ASP A 436 -3.19 -12.18 17.58
C ASP A 436 -3.49 -10.67 17.68
N TRP A 437 -4.46 -10.23 16.87
CA TRP A 437 -4.90 -8.83 16.83
C TRP A 437 -5.45 -8.29 18.16
N SER A 438 -5.84 -9.16 19.11
CA SER A 438 -6.27 -8.72 20.44
C SER A 438 -5.12 -8.14 21.28
N GLN A 439 -3.88 -8.49 20.94
CA GLN A 439 -2.67 -7.97 21.56
C GLN A 439 -2.11 -6.74 20.84
N LEU A 440 -2.65 -6.41 19.66
CA LEU A 440 -2.14 -5.36 18.77
C LEU A 440 -3.10 -4.18 18.64
N SER A 441 -4.38 -4.36 18.94
CA SER A 441 -5.41 -3.37 18.62
C SER A 441 -6.59 -3.43 19.57
N ILE A 442 -7.38 -2.36 19.56
CA ILE A 442 -8.72 -2.31 20.16
C ILE A 442 -9.73 -2.33 19.01
N ARG A 443 -10.63 -3.31 18.97
CA ARG A 443 -11.77 -3.30 18.03
C ARG A 443 -12.98 -2.70 18.74
N TRP A 444 -13.58 -1.68 18.16
CA TRP A 444 -14.71 -0.96 18.75
C TRP A 444 -15.92 -0.96 17.80
N PRO A 445 -17.14 -1.29 18.29
CA PRO A 445 -18.34 -1.26 17.45
C PRO A 445 -18.66 0.13 16.92
N GLU A 446 -19.02 0.25 15.64
CA GLU A 446 -19.33 1.54 15.02
C GLU A 446 -20.52 2.23 15.71
N GLU A 447 -21.53 1.44 16.10
CA GLU A 447 -22.75 1.92 16.76
C GLU A 447 -22.54 2.49 18.17
N ARG A 448 -21.39 2.21 18.81
CA ARG A 448 -21.06 2.64 20.19
C ARG A 448 -20.05 3.77 20.23
N LEU A 449 -19.96 4.58 19.18
CA LEU A 449 -18.99 5.68 19.09
C LEU A 449 -19.05 6.66 20.27
N ALA A 450 -20.25 6.97 20.77
CA ALA A 450 -20.44 7.89 21.90
C ALA A 450 -19.70 7.44 23.19
N GLU A 451 -19.48 6.13 23.35
CA GLU A 451 -18.79 5.54 24.50
C GLU A 451 -17.28 5.38 24.28
N LEU A 452 -16.77 5.63 23.06
CA LEU A 452 -15.38 5.39 22.70
C LEU A 452 -14.41 6.26 23.49
N TYR A 453 -14.66 7.58 23.54
CA TYR A 453 -13.80 8.52 24.26
C TYR A 453 -13.65 8.19 25.75
N PRO A 454 -14.75 8.04 26.55
CA PRO A 454 -14.61 7.70 27.96
C PRO A 454 -13.97 6.31 28.16
N PHE A 455 -14.21 5.35 27.26
CA PHE A 455 -13.55 4.04 27.31
C PHE A 455 -12.03 4.18 27.14
N LEU A 456 -11.55 4.80 26.06
CA LEU A 456 -10.11 4.95 25.80
C LEU A 456 -9.39 5.71 26.91
N LYS A 457 -10.05 6.73 27.49
CA LYS A 457 -9.55 7.49 28.62
C LYS A 457 -9.42 6.67 29.91
N SER A 458 -10.23 5.61 30.05
CA SER A 458 -10.22 4.74 31.23
C SER A 458 -9.12 3.67 31.20
N ILE A 459 -8.46 3.46 30.05
CA ILE A 459 -7.43 2.43 29.88
C ILE A 459 -6.16 2.85 30.65
N PRO A 460 -5.66 2.02 31.58
CA PRO A 460 -4.42 2.33 32.31
C PRO A 460 -3.20 2.42 31.41
N ASP A 461 -2.27 3.30 31.76
CA ASP A 461 -1.01 3.51 31.01
C ASP A 461 -0.18 2.22 30.85
N GLU A 462 -0.22 1.31 31.83
CA GLU A 462 0.44 0.00 31.74
C GLU A 462 -0.11 -0.86 30.59
N THR A 463 -1.43 -0.86 30.41
CA THR A 463 -2.10 -1.55 29.30
C THR A 463 -1.76 -0.89 27.98
N VAL A 464 -1.76 0.45 27.91
CA VAL A 464 -1.39 1.20 26.70
C VAL A 464 0.07 0.91 26.33
N ALA A 465 0.99 0.93 27.30
CA ALA A 465 2.41 0.62 27.10
C ALA A 465 2.61 -0.81 26.55
N THR A 466 1.86 -1.78 27.08
CA THR A 466 1.89 -3.18 26.60
C THR A 466 1.42 -3.27 25.14
N LEU A 467 0.29 -2.66 24.80
CA LEU A 467 -0.21 -2.63 23.43
C LEU A 467 0.76 -1.93 22.49
N MET A 468 1.32 -0.77 22.88
CA MET A 468 2.32 -0.06 22.09
C MET A 468 3.59 -0.90 21.85
N HIS A 469 4.06 -1.62 22.87
CA HIS A 469 5.19 -2.53 22.71
C HIS A 469 4.91 -3.62 21.67
N ASN A 470 3.75 -4.27 21.76
CA ASN A 470 3.34 -5.29 20.80
C ASN A 470 3.15 -4.74 19.38
N VAL A 471 2.56 -3.55 19.25
CA VAL A 471 2.43 -2.81 17.98
C VAL A 471 3.79 -2.58 17.34
N ASN A 472 4.76 -2.07 18.10
CA ASN A 472 6.11 -1.84 17.58
C ASN A 472 6.80 -3.15 17.16
N ALA A 473 6.65 -4.22 17.96
CA ALA A 473 7.22 -5.53 17.65
C ALA A 473 6.61 -6.18 16.40
N ALA A 474 5.33 -5.93 16.12
CA ALA A 474 4.63 -6.48 14.97
C ALA A 474 4.74 -5.61 13.70
N ALA A 475 5.30 -4.40 13.78
CA ALA A 475 5.29 -3.43 12.68
C ALA A 475 5.94 -3.94 11.38
N CYS A 476 6.94 -4.82 11.49
CA CYS A 476 7.61 -5.42 10.33
C CYS A 476 6.66 -6.25 9.46
N TRP A 477 5.59 -6.85 10.02
CA TRP A 477 4.60 -7.61 9.24
C TRP A 477 3.78 -6.74 8.28
N PHE A 478 3.85 -5.42 8.43
CA PHE A 478 3.16 -4.44 7.59
C PHE A 478 4.12 -3.56 6.81
N ASP A 479 5.43 -3.80 6.92
CA ASP A 479 6.49 -3.07 6.21
C ASP A 479 6.95 -3.85 4.97
N TRP A 480 6.48 -3.41 3.80
CA TRP A 480 6.89 -3.97 2.51
C TRP A 480 8.37 -3.73 2.18
N TRP A 481 9.07 -2.94 3.00
CA TRP A 481 10.50 -2.67 2.91
C TRP A 481 11.21 -3.05 4.20
N SER A 482 10.69 -4.03 4.94
CA SER A 482 11.33 -4.47 6.18
C SER A 482 12.73 -5.02 5.92
N ASP A 483 13.68 -4.56 6.73
CA ASP A 483 15.06 -5.06 6.76
C ASP A 483 15.22 -6.22 7.79
N ALA A 484 14.12 -6.71 8.37
CA ALA A 484 14.13 -7.82 9.33
C ALA A 484 14.26 -9.18 8.64
N ASP A 485 15.01 -10.10 9.23
CA ASP A 485 15.31 -11.42 8.65
C ASP A 485 14.10 -12.36 8.63
N ASP A 486 13.19 -12.24 9.61
CA ASP A 486 12.12 -13.19 9.89
C ASP A 486 10.71 -12.59 9.82
N CYS A 487 10.59 -11.32 9.43
CA CYS A 487 9.33 -10.59 9.48
C CYS A 487 9.16 -9.61 8.31
N SER A 488 8.17 -9.87 7.44
CA SER A 488 7.71 -8.95 6.39
C SER A 488 6.39 -9.43 5.80
N PRO A 489 5.63 -8.57 5.07
CA PRO A 489 4.49 -9.02 4.28
C PRO A 489 4.85 -10.13 3.29
N TYR A 490 6.06 -10.10 2.70
CA TYR A 490 6.50 -11.15 1.76
C TYR A 490 6.67 -12.51 2.44
N ILE A 491 7.24 -12.55 3.66
CA ILE A 491 7.38 -13.80 4.44
C ILE A 491 6.00 -14.36 4.77
N ALA A 492 5.09 -13.50 5.22
CA ALA A 492 3.72 -13.90 5.54
C ALA A 492 2.99 -14.47 4.31
N ILE A 493 3.07 -13.77 3.17
CA ILE A 493 2.47 -14.21 1.90
C ILE A 493 3.10 -15.53 1.45
N ALA A 494 4.44 -15.66 1.53
CA ALA A 494 5.12 -16.89 1.17
C ALA A 494 4.60 -18.07 1.98
N ASN A 495 4.58 -17.96 3.31
CA ASN A 495 4.11 -19.02 4.21
C ASN A 495 2.65 -19.42 3.96
N GLU A 496 1.76 -18.43 3.79
CA GLU A 496 0.35 -18.67 3.50
C GLU A 496 0.19 -19.36 2.14
N LEU A 497 0.90 -18.92 1.09
CA LEU A 497 0.86 -19.55 -0.23
C LEU A 497 1.42 -20.98 -0.23
N GLU A 498 2.49 -21.26 0.51
CA GLU A 498 3.03 -22.61 0.64
C GLU A 498 2.01 -23.56 1.28
N ASP A 499 1.32 -23.11 2.33
CA ASP A 499 0.25 -23.87 2.95
C ASP A 499 -0.91 -24.10 1.95
N ARG A 500 -1.35 -23.09 1.19
CA ARG A 500 -2.42 -23.26 0.19
C ARG A 500 -2.01 -24.17 -0.95
N ALA A 501 -0.78 -24.06 -1.44
CA ALA A 501 -0.25 -24.96 -2.47
C ALA A 501 -0.23 -26.41 -1.99
N SER A 502 0.13 -26.66 -0.73
CA SER A 502 0.09 -28.01 -0.16
C SER A 502 -1.33 -28.60 -0.19
N ARG A 503 -2.36 -27.78 0.08
CA ARG A 503 -3.77 -28.17 -0.01
C ARG A 503 -4.14 -28.50 -1.45
N VAL A 504 -3.79 -27.64 -2.41
CA VAL A 504 -4.07 -27.86 -3.85
C VAL A 504 -3.39 -29.13 -4.37
N LYS A 505 -2.14 -29.41 -3.99
CA LYS A 505 -1.42 -30.65 -4.34
C LYS A 505 -2.09 -31.89 -3.76
N ASN A 506 -2.47 -31.85 -2.48
CA ASN A 506 -3.11 -32.98 -1.79
C ASN A 506 -4.52 -33.29 -2.32
N LEU A 507 -5.16 -32.35 -3.01
CA LEU A 507 -6.48 -32.51 -3.62
C LEU A 507 -6.47 -33.29 -4.95
N GLY A 508 -5.29 -33.66 -5.48
CA GLY A 508 -5.03 -34.58 -6.61
C GLY A 508 -6.18 -34.81 -7.60
N VAL A 509 -6.07 -34.22 -8.81
CA VAL A 509 -6.91 -34.43 -10.02
C VAL A 509 -8.10 -35.38 -9.78
N LEU A 510 -9.22 -34.85 -9.28
CA LEU A 510 -10.42 -35.64 -9.06
C LEU A 510 -10.95 -36.13 -10.43
N PRO A 511 -10.92 -37.45 -10.72
CA PRO A 511 -11.54 -37.96 -11.93
C PRO A 511 -13.05 -37.87 -11.73
N ASN A 512 -13.71 -36.99 -12.49
CA ASN A 512 -15.17 -36.86 -12.56
C ASN A 512 -15.90 -36.17 -11.39
N SER A 513 -15.29 -35.22 -10.68
CA SER A 513 -16.09 -34.28 -9.89
C SER A 513 -16.60 -33.15 -10.80
N PRO A 514 -17.91 -32.86 -10.86
CA PRO A 514 -18.40 -31.64 -11.52
C PRO A 514 -17.67 -30.44 -10.92
N ALA A 515 -17.13 -29.57 -11.78
CA ALA A 515 -16.41 -28.36 -11.40
C ALA A 515 -17.21 -27.48 -10.42
N GLU A 516 -18.54 -27.63 -10.39
CA GLU A 516 -19.47 -26.96 -9.48
C GLU A 516 -19.31 -27.31 -7.98
N LYS A 517 -18.51 -28.32 -7.60
CA LYS A 517 -18.46 -28.82 -6.20
C LYS A 517 -17.11 -28.72 -5.50
N PHE A 518 -16.05 -28.28 -6.17
CA PHE A 518 -14.71 -28.33 -5.56
C PHE A 518 -14.53 -27.32 -4.40
N TRP A 519 -15.17 -26.15 -4.48
CA TRP A 519 -15.18 -25.16 -3.37
C TRP A 519 -16.57 -24.82 -2.82
N ASN A 520 -17.65 -25.32 -3.43
CA ASN A 520 -19.04 -25.17 -2.94
C ASN A 520 -19.44 -26.15 -1.83
N THR A 521 -18.49 -26.64 -1.03
CA THR A 521 -18.82 -27.30 0.26
C THR A 521 -18.39 -26.48 1.48
N PRO A 522 -18.94 -25.26 1.68
CA PRO A 522 -18.90 -24.61 2.99
C PRO A 522 -19.48 -25.50 4.10
N GLU A 523 -20.50 -26.30 3.82
CA GLU A 523 -21.27 -26.97 4.87
C GLU A 523 -20.59 -28.23 5.46
N GLU A 524 -19.84 -29.00 4.69
CA GLU A 524 -19.25 -30.26 5.17
C GLU A 524 -17.91 -30.08 5.89
N ILE A 525 -17.07 -29.12 5.46
CA ILE A 525 -15.78 -28.83 6.10
C ILE A 525 -15.99 -28.03 7.40
N VAL A 526 -16.90 -27.05 7.43
CA VAL A 526 -17.26 -26.32 8.67
C VAL A 526 -17.89 -27.25 9.71
N ARG A 527 -18.59 -28.30 9.27
CA ARG A 527 -19.18 -29.31 10.17
C ARG A 527 -18.17 -30.32 10.70
N ARG A 528 -17.05 -30.56 9.99
CA ARG A 528 -15.93 -31.43 10.45
C ARG A 528 -14.85 -30.66 11.21
N ALA A 529 -14.61 -29.39 10.89
CA ALA A 529 -13.78 -28.48 11.65
C ALA A 529 -14.52 -28.00 12.90
N GLY A 530 -14.72 -28.91 13.86
CA GLY A 530 -15.40 -28.66 15.11
C GLY A 530 -14.90 -27.37 15.77
N LYS A 531 -15.84 -26.42 15.97
CA LYS A 531 -15.82 -25.32 16.94
C LYS A 531 -14.43 -24.92 17.48
N ARG A 532 -13.53 -24.43 16.63
CA ARG A 532 -12.54 -23.43 17.10
C ARG A 532 -13.23 -22.08 16.99
N ARG A 533 -14.04 -21.76 18.01
CA ARG A 533 -14.36 -20.36 18.32
C ARG A 533 -13.00 -19.66 18.47
N SER A 534 -12.73 -18.70 17.60
CA SER A 534 -11.76 -17.66 17.91
C SER A 534 -12.11 -17.13 19.31
N ARG A 535 -11.15 -17.19 20.23
CA ARG A 535 -11.31 -16.60 21.56
C ARG A 535 -11.22 -15.09 21.39
N PHE A 536 -12.27 -14.47 20.87
CA PHE A 536 -12.41 -13.03 20.89
C PHE A 536 -13.02 -12.64 22.23
N HIS A 537 -12.32 -11.81 23.01
CA HIS A 537 -12.97 -11.02 24.03
C HIS A 537 -13.79 -9.94 23.33
N VAL A 538 -15.05 -10.26 23.03
CA VAL A 538 -16.08 -9.24 22.89
C VAL A 538 -16.34 -8.75 24.31
N TYR A 539 -16.12 -7.46 24.60
CA TYR A 539 -16.56 -6.86 25.87
C TYR A 539 -18.10 -6.77 25.84
N SER A 540 -18.77 -7.91 26.05
CA SER A 540 -20.21 -7.95 26.30
C SER A 540 -20.45 -7.98 27.80
N GLU A 541 -21.10 -6.91 28.27
CA GLU A 541 -21.86 -6.77 29.51
C GLU A 541 -21.53 -7.74 30.68
N GLN A 542 -20.62 -7.35 31.58
CA GLN A 542 -20.81 -7.60 33.02
C GLN A 542 -20.25 -6.43 33.85
N PRO A 543 -20.96 -5.97 34.89
CA PRO A 543 -20.43 -4.99 35.82
C PRO A 543 -19.30 -5.62 36.63
N PHE A 544 -18.18 -4.91 36.74
CA PHE A 544 -17.02 -5.23 37.59
C PHE A 544 -17.48 -5.69 38.99
N ARG A 545 -17.35 -6.99 39.27
CA ARG A 545 -17.26 -7.52 40.64
C ARG A 545 -15.85 -8.04 40.84
N MET A 546 -15.16 -7.44 41.81
CA MET A 546 -13.89 -7.92 42.33
C MET A 546 -14.01 -9.41 42.68
N LEU A 547 -13.14 -10.23 42.08
CA LEU A 547 -12.97 -11.63 42.44
C LEU A 547 -12.23 -11.70 43.77
N THR A 548 -12.94 -12.11 44.82
CA THR A 548 -12.36 -12.82 45.96
C THR A 548 -12.67 -14.30 45.79
N ASP A 549 -11.61 -15.09 45.69
CA ASP A 549 -11.46 -16.50 46.08
C ASP A 549 -12.55 -17.53 45.72
N ASP A 550 -12.09 -18.48 44.91
CA ASP A 550 -12.22 -19.93 45.09
C ASP A 550 -13.37 -20.70 44.39
N VAL A 551 -12.97 -21.88 43.89
CA VAL A 551 -13.75 -23.08 43.59
C VAL A 551 -14.32 -23.34 42.17
N SER A 552 -13.57 -24.23 41.51
CA SER A 552 -13.93 -25.46 40.77
C SER A 552 -14.41 -25.45 39.32
N HIS A 553 -13.63 -26.23 38.56
CA HIS A 553 -13.89 -26.87 37.27
C HIS A 553 -15.27 -27.55 37.16
N GLU A 554 -15.74 -27.61 35.91
CA GLU A 554 -16.93 -28.31 35.38
C GLU A 554 -18.27 -27.61 35.52
N SER A 555 -18.59 -26.73 34.56
CA SER A 555 -19.89 -26.71 33.84
C SER A 555 -20.07 -25.46 32.97
N ILE A 556 -19.28 -25.32 31.89
CA ILE A 556 -19.60 -24.36 30.81
C ILE A 556 -19.46 -25.07 29.46
N TRP A 557 -20.43 -25.93 29.17
CA TRP A 557 -20.75 -26.34 27.80
C TRP A 557 -22.28 -26.27 27.63
N ARG A 558 -22.77 -25.08 27.26
CA ARG A 558 -23.90 -24.87 26.37
C ARG A 558 -23.65 -23.62 25.54
#